data_AF-A0A293M2Z5-F1
#
_entry.id   AF-A0A293M2Z5-F1
#
_cell.length_a   1.000
_cell.length_b   1.000
_cell.length_c   1.000
_cell.angle_alpha   90.00
_cell.angle_beta   90.00
_cell.angle_gamma   90.00
#
_symmetry.space_group_name_H-M   'P 1'
#
loop_
_entity.id
_entity.type
_entity.pdbx_description
1 polymer ?
#
loop_
_entity_poly.entity_id
_entity_poly.type
_entity_poly.pdbx_seq_one_letter_code
_entity_poly.pdbx_strand_id
1 'polypeptide(L)' 'MKTVQRELHAASIHGGVAIPKPLVSARNAMKRRQWCRDHQNWAQLQWEQVIWSDESSFTLFQTTGRVFVWRTPAEVFHVN' A
#
# COMPACT_ATOMS: atom_id res chain seq x y z
N MET A 1 -24.02 22.82 12.92
CA MET A 1 -23.39 23.31 11.68
C MET A 1 -22.45 22.23 11.14
N LYS A 2 -22.67 21.76 9.90
CA LYS A 2 -21.81 20.77 9.21
C LYS A 2 -20.98 21.42 8.10
N THR A 3 -20.62 22.69 8.27
CA THR A 3 -20.06 23.53 7.20
C THR A 3 -18.80 22.90 6.62
N VAL A 4 -17.84 22.51 7.46
CA VAL A 4 -16.59 21.88 7.00
C VAL A 4 -16.84 20.59 6.21
N GLN A 5 -17.71 19.69 6.68
CA GLN A 5 -17.99 18.44 5.95
C GLN A 5 -18.67 18.69 4.60
N ARG A 6 -19.59 19.66 4.53
CA ARG A 6 -20.27 20.04 3.29
C ARG A 6 -19.29 20.64 2.29
N GLU A 7 -18.42 21.55 2.74
CA GLU A 7 -17.37 22.13 1.89
C GLU A 7 -16.39 21.06 1.38
N LEU A 8 -15.96 20.13 2.26
CA LEU A 8 -15.10 19.02 1.85
C LEU A 8 -15.76 18.13 0.80
N HIS A 9 -17.04 17.78 0.98
CA HIS A 9 -17.78 16.99 0.00
C HIS A 9 -18.01 17.76 -1.30
N ALA A 10 -18.26 19.08 -1.24
CA ALA A 10 -18.36 19.94 -2.41
C ALA A 10 -17.03 19.97 -3.20
N ALA A 11 -15.90 19.92 -2.49
CA ALA A 11 -14.57 19.76 -3.06
C ALA A 11 -14.20 18.29 -3.42
N SER A 12 -15.15 17.35 -3.37
CA SER A 12 -14.95 15.91 -3.63
C SER A 12 -13.96 15.20 -2.70
N ILE A 13 -13.72 15.75 -1.51
CA ILE A 13 -12.87 15.15 -0.47
C ILE A 13 -13.72 14.30 0.46
N HIS A 14 -13.30 13.05 0.65
CA HIS A 14 -14.03 12.06 1.45
C HIS A 14 -13.14 11.47 2.54
N GLY A 15 -13.76 11.12 3.67
CA GLY A 15 -13.10 10.40 4.75
C GLY A 15 -12.95 8.92 4.43
N GLY A 16 -11.78 8.34 4.66
CA GLY A 16 -11.52 6.92 4.48
C GLY A 16 -10.37 6.40 5.34
N VAL A 17 -10.23 5.08 5.40
CA VAL A 17 -9.09 4.45 6.09
C VAL A 17 -7.82 4.66 5.27
N ALA A 18 -6.75 5.11 5.93
CA ALA A 18 -5.43 5.22 5.32
C ALA A 18 -4.90 3.83 4.98
N ILE A 19 -4.33 3.69 3.79
CA ILE A 19 -3.65 2.47 3.38
C ILE A 19 -2.17 2.68 3.71
N PRO A 20 -1.59 1.96 4.69
CA PRO A 20 -0.16 2.08 4.97
C PRO A 20 0.62 1.57 3.77
N LYS A 21 1.46 2.43 3.20
CA LYS A 21 2.35 2.07 2.09
C LYS A 21 3.79 2.16 2.60
N PRO A 22 4.59 1.10 2.48
CA PRO A 22 6.02 1.21 2.79
C PRO A 22 6.65 2.20 1.81
N LEU A 23 7.52 3.07 2.32
CA LEU A 23 8.30 3.96 1.46
C LEU A 23 9.28 3.10 0.65
N VAL A 24 9.14 3.09 -0.66
CA VAL A 24 10.02 2.35 -1.57
C VAL A 24 10.90 3.36 -2.28
N SER A 25 12.21 3.30 -2.04
CA SER A 25 13.17 4.15 -2.76
C SER A 25 13.09 3.91 -4.28
N ALA A 26 13.39 4.93 -5.09
CA ALA A 26 13.37 4.81 -6.55
C ALA A 26 14.23 3.62 -7.05
N ARG A 27 15.39 3.39 -6.40
CA ARG A 27 16.27 2.24 -6.69
C ARG A 27 15.57 0.91 -6.43
N ASN A 28 14.88 0.77 -5.29
CA ASN A 28 14.18 -0.46 -4.94
C ASN A 28 12.94 -0.66 -5.83
N ALA A 29 12.25 0.41 -6.22
CA ALA A 29 11.13 0.34 -7.16
C ALA A 29 11.58 -0.21 -8.52
N MET A 30 12.71 0.27 -9.04
CA MET A 30 13.29 -0.25 -10.29
C MET A 30 13.67 -1.74 -10.17
N LYS A 31 14.36 -2.13 -9.09
CA LYS A 31 14.72 -3.54 -8.84
C LYS A 31 13.50 -4.45 -8.79
N ARG A 32 12.45 -4.04 -8.07
CA ARG A 32 11.19 -4.80 -7.99
C ARG A 32 10.54 -4.95 -9.37
N ARG A 33 10.48 -3.86 -10.14
CA ARG A 33 9.93 -3.90 -11.51
C ARG A 33 10.72 -4.83 -12.42
N GLN A 34 12.06 -4.79 -12.34
CA GLN A 34 12.91 -5.67 -13.13
C GLN A 34 12.70 -7.13 -12.75
N TRP A 35 12.72 -7.44 -11.45
CA TRP A 35 12.47 -8.78 -10.95
C TRP A 35 11.12 -9.34 -11.44
N CYS A 36 10.04 -8.54 -11.36
CA CYS A 36 8.73 -8.96 -11.88
C CYS A 36 8.74 -9.23 -13.39
N ARG A 37 9.49 -8.46 -14.19
CA ARG A 37 9.61 -8.68 -15.64
C ARG A 37 10.38 -9.95 -15.95
N ASP A 38 11.51 -10.16 -15.26
CA ASP A 38 12.37 -11.33 -15.45
C ASP A 38 11.63 -12.65 -15.12
N HIS A 39 10.70 -12.59 -14.17
CA HIS A 39 9.97 -13.75 -13.65
C HIS A 39 8.52 -13.82 -14.16
N GLN A 40 8.10 -12.92 -15.06
CA GLN A 40 6.72 -12.81 -15.53
C GLN A 40 6.23 -14.10 -16.21
N ASN A 41 7.11 -14.79 -16.93
CA ASN A 41 6.80 -15.98 -17.71
C ASN A 41 7.32 -17.26 -17.06
N TRP A 42 7.64 -17.24 -15.76
CA TRP A 42 8.07 -18.43 -15.06
C TRP A 42 6.97 -19.50 -15.04
N ALA A 43 7.36 -20.72 -15.41
CA ALA A 43 6.49 -21.89 -15.33
C ALA A 43 6.30 -22.32 -13.87
N GLN A 44 5.23 -23.06 -13.60
CA GLN A 44 4.91 -23.56 -12.27
C GLN A 44 6.08 -24.35 -11.64
N LEU A 45 6.74 -25.22 -12.40
CA LEU A 45 7.90 -26.00 -11.94
C LEU A 45 9.06 -25.10 -11.44
N GLN A 46 9.22 -23.90 -12.01
CA GLN A 46 10.26 -22.96 -11.57
C GLN A 46 9.89 -22.32 -10.23
N TRP A 47 8.61 -22.03 -10.01
CA TRP A 47 8.12 -21.52 -8.72
C TRP A 47 8.23 -22.57 -7.62
N GLU A 48 7.97 -23.84 -7.93
CA GLU A 48 8.08 -24.96 -6.98
C GLU A 48 9.51 -25.21 -6.49
N GLN A 49 10.52 -24.76 -7.25
CA GLN A 49 11.93 -24.85 -6.85
C GLN A 49 12.37 -23.73 -5.91
N VAL A 50 11.54 -22.69 -5.69
CA VAL A 50 11.89 -21.56 -4.82
C VAL A 50 11.53 -21.87 -3.37
N ILE A 51 12.53 -21.82 -2.48
CA ILE A 51 12.32 -21.86 -1.04
C ILE A 51 12.23 -20.42 -0.52
N TRP A 52 11.07 -20.06 0.05
CA TRP A 52 10.83 -18.75 0.65
C TRP A 52 11.08 -18.81 2.15
N SER A 53 11.75 -17.78 2.69
CA SER A 53 11.90 -17.57 4.12
C SER A 53 11.64 -16.10 4.45
N ASP A 54 11.00 -15.87 5.60
CA ASP A 54 10.78 -14.55 6.16
C ASP A 54 10.64 -14.68 7.68
N GLU A 55 10.83 -13.58 8.41
CA GLU A 55 10.63 -13.51 9.84
C GLU A 55 9.39 -12.64 10.14
N SER A 56 8.53 -13.11 11.03
CA SER A 56 7.33 -12.39 11.45
C SER A 56 7.31 -12.20 12.97
N SER A 57 7.01 -10.98 13.41
CA SER A 57 6.83 -10.65 14.83
C SER A 57 5.38 -10.83 15.25
N PHE A 58 5.13 -11.58 16.33
CA PHE A 58 3.80 -11.76 16.92
C PHE A 58 3.73 -11.05 18.28
N THR A 59 2.80 -10.09 18.42
CA THR A 59 2.60 -9.34 19.67
C THR A 59 1.20 -9.58 20.26
N LEU A 60 1.10 -9.63 21.59
CA LEU A 60 -0.18 -9.84 22.29
C LEU A 60 -1.15 -8.65 22.14
N PHE A 61 -0.62 -7.45 21.99
CA PHE A 61 -1.39 -6.23 21.75
C PHE A 61 -0.92 -5.59 20.45
N GLN A 62 -1.87 -5.13 19.63
CA GLN A 62 -1.57 -4.44 18.39
C GLN A 62 -1.01 -3.05 18.71
N THR A 63 0.17 -2.74 18.19
CA THR A 63 0.80 -1.42 18.34
C THR A 63 0.32 -0.42 17.29
N THR A 64 -0.35 -0.88 16.23
CA THR A 64 -0.78 -0.05 15.11
C THR A 64 -2.29 -0.14 14.92
N GLY A 65 -2.98 1.00 14.98
CA GLY A 65 -4.42 1.12 14.77
C GLY A 65 -4.78 1.66 13.38
N ARG A 66 -6.08 1.67 13.07
CA ARG A 66 -6.60 2.30 11.84
C ARG A 66 -6.46 3.82 11.92
N VAL A 67 -5.79 4.41 10.93
CA VAL A 67 -5.72 5.87 10.74
C VAL A 67 -6.78 6.27 9.71
N PHE A 68 -7.55 7.31 10.01
CA PHE A 68 -8.51 7.90 9.06
C PHE A 68 -7.92 9.16 8.43
N VAL A 69 -8.11 9.31 7.12
CA VAL A 69 -7.64 10.45 6.33
C VAL A 69 -8.76 11.01 5.47
N TRP A 70 -8.74 12.31 5.21
CA TRP A 70 -9.60 12.99 4.25
C TRP A 70 -8.80 13.21 2.97
N ARG A 71 -9.28 12.68 1.85
CA ARG A 71 -8.57 12.78 0.56
C ARG A 71 -9.53 12.72 -0.62
N THR A 72 -9.07 13.16 -1.78
CA THR A 72 -9.80 12.96 -3.03
C THR A 72 -9.68 11.50 -3.53
N PRO A 73 -10.57 11.03 -4.41
CA PRO A 73 -10.46 9.69 -5.02
C PRO A 73 -9.13 9.44 -5.75
N ALA A 74 -8.52 10.48 -6.33
CA ALA A 74 -7.25 10.37 -7.05
C ALA A 74 -6.05 10.12 -6.12
N GLU A 75 -6.12 10.62 -4.89
CA GLU A 75 -5.04 10.51 -3.89
C GLU A 75 -5.04 9.16 -3.16
N VAL A 76 -6.01 8.28 -3.45
CA VAL A 76 -6.08 6.94 -2.84
C VAL A 76 -4.80 6.14 -3.14
N PHE A 77 -4.32 6.23 -4.38
CA PHE A 77 -3.16 5.47 -4.87
C PHE A 77 -1.86 6.26 -4.95
N HIS A 78 -1.88 7.57 -4.71
CA HIS A 78 -0.67 8.40 -4.73
C HIS A 78 0.39 7.86 -3.74
N VAL A 79 1.64 7.81 -4.19
CA VAL A 79 2.80 7.49 -3.37
C VAL A 79 3.25 8.82 -2.79
N ASN A 80 3.16 8.98 -1.45
CA ASN A 80 3.73 10.13 -0.77
C ASN A 80 5.25 10.10 -0.85
#